data_AF-A0A7X1BT91-F1
#
_entry.id   AF-A0A7X1BT91-F1
#
_cell.length_a   1.000
_cell.length_b   1.000
_cell.length_c   1.000
_cell.angle_alpha   90.00
_cell.angle_beta   90.00
_cell.angle_gamma   90.00
#
_symmetry.space_group_name_H-M   'P 1'
#
loop_
_entity.id
_entity.type
_entity.pdbx_description
1 polymer ?
#
loop_
_entity_poly.entity_id
_entity_poly.type
_entity_poly.pdbx_seq_one_letter_code
_entity_poly.pdbx_strand_id
1 'polypeptide(L)'
;MISIAKERLQWLMQISSRDEIDDIGGDEIRELAHFALASLSARPVASCIVEDGSMCTDGFGEYAEHSLPDGAHDLYAVPPLSVPPEQVPETLRDEIIDLCDGYEVGDVGAQEIWDVCRATMLSGVKP
;
A
#
# COMPACT_ATOMS: atom_id res chain seq x y z
N MET A 1 22.77 8.77 -6.08
CA MET A 1 22.10 8.84 -4.76
C MET A 1 20.89 7.91 -4.69
N ILE A 2 20.05 7.81 -5.73
CA ILE A 2 18.88 6.89 -5.77
C ILE A 2 19.25 5.40 -5.61
N SER A 3 20.38 4.92 -6.18
CA SER A 3 20.75 3.50 -6.06
C SER A 3 21.11 3.08 -4.63
N ILE A 4 21.76 3.94 -3.85
CA ILE A 4 22.14 3.62 -2.47
C ILE A 4 20.91 3.51 -1.56
N ALA A 5 19.88 4.33 -1.82
CA ALA A 5 18.60 4.25 -1.13
C ALA A 5 17.86 2.95 -1.48
N LYS A 6 17.87 2.55 -2.75
CA LYS A 6 17.26 1.29 -3.21
C LYS A 6 17.92 0.05 -2.57
N GLU A 7 19.25 -0.02 -2.57
CA GLU A 7 20.00 -1.14 -1.97
C GLU A 7 19.76 -1.24 -0.45
N ARG A 8 19.73 -0.09 0.24
CA ARG A 8 19.44 -0.03 1.68
C ARG A 8 18.03 -0.52 2.01
N LEU A 9 17.03 -0.13 1.23
CA LEU A 9 15.64 -0.59 1.42
C LEU A 9 15.47 -2.08 1.11
N GLN A 10 16.16 -2.59 0.08
CA GLN A 10 16.18 -4.02 -0.22
C GLN A 10 16.82 -4.84 0.90
N TRP A 11 17.89 -4.32 1.51
CA TRP A 11 18.49 -4.95 2.68
C TRP A 11 17.56 -4.94 3.89
N LEU A 12 16.86 -3.83 4.16
CA LEU A 12 15.86 -3.74 5.23
C LEU A 12 14.74 -4.77 5.06
N MET A 13 14.21 -4.97 3.85
CA MET A 13 13.24 -6.03 3.54
C MET A 13 13.70 -7.44 3.93
N GLN A 14 15.02 -7.70 3.87
CA GLN A 14 15.59 -9.02 4.16
C GLN A 14 15.87 -9.24 5.64
N ILE A 15 16.16 -8.18 6.38
CA ILE A 15 16.55 -8.26 7.79
C ILE A 15 15.44 -7.87 8.76
N SER A 16 14.33 -7.30 8.27
CA SER A 16 13.30 -6.75 9.13
C SER A 16 12.69 -7.78 10.10
N SER A 17 12.66 -9.07 9.76
CA SER A 17 12.22 -10.14 10.66
C SER A 17 13.23 -10.53 11.76
N ARG A 18 14.42 -9.92 11.83
CA ARG A 18 15.52 -10.35 12.71
C ARG A 18 15.74 -9.48 13.95
N ASP A 19 15.42 -8.20 13.90
CA ASP A 19 15.63 -7.28 15.02
C ASP A 19 14.28 -6.67 15.41
N GLU A 20 13.89 -6.88 16.67
CA GLU A 20 12.80 -6.13 17.31
C GLU A 20 13.29 -4.69 17.47
N ILE A 21 12.89 -3.79 16.56
CA ILE A 21 12.91 -2.36 16.86
C ILE A 21 11.75 -2.15 17.83
N ASP A 22 12.06 -1.71 19.06
CA ASP A 22 11.13 -1.72 20.22
C ASP A 22 9.71 -1.16 19.93
N ASP A 23 9.57 -0.28 18.93
CA ASP A 23 8.30 0.38 18.57
C ASP A 23 7.76 0.02 17.17
N ILE A 24 8.49 -0.71 16.33
CA ILE A 24 8.08 -1.02 14.94
C ILE A 24 8.36 -2.50 14.63
N GLY A 25 7.30 -3.24 14.32
CA GLY A 25 7.39 -4.65 13.96
C GLY A 25 8.19 -4.89 12.67
N GLY A 26 8.85 -6.03 12.60
CA GLY A 26 9.61 -6.43 11.41
C GLY A 26 8.79 -6.56 10.12
N ASP A 27 7.51 -6.84 10.26
CA ASP A 27 6.50 -6.82 9.20
C ASP A 27 6.19 -5.39 8.73
N GLU A 28 6.02 -4.45 9.65
CA GLU A 28 5.79 -3.03 9.33
C GLU A 28 7.01 -2.41 8.64
N ILE A 29 8.23 -2.69 9.11
CA ILE A 29 9.48 -2.27 8.44
C ILE A 29 9.53 -2.81 7.00
N ARG A 30 9.09 -4.05 6.79
CA ARG A 30 9.05 -4.68 5.47
C ARG A 30 8.06 -3.96 4.56
N GLU A 31 6.84 -3.69 5.03
CA GLU A 31 5.85 -3.00 4.21
C GLU A 31 6.27 -1.57 3.85
N LEU A 32 6.83 -0.83 4.81
CA LEU A 32 7.39 0.51 4.58
C LEU A 32 8.54 0.48 3.56
N ALA A 33 9.45 -0.51 3.68
CA ALA A 33 10.54 -0.66 2.74
C ALA A 33 10.05 -1.02 1.33
N HIS A 34 9.03 -1.88 1.22
CA HIS A 34 8.40 -2.23 -0.04
C HIS A 34 7.72 -1.01 -0.70
N PHE A 35 6.97 -0.22 0.07
CA PHE A 35 6.33 1.00 -0.41
C PHE A 35 7.35 2.04 -0.90
N ALA A 36 8.43 2.24 -0.14
CA ALA A 36 9.50 3.14 -0.54
C ALA A 36 10.18 2.66 -1.83
N LEU A 37 10.40 1.35 -1.99
CA LEU A 37 10.94 0.76 -3.23
C LEU A 37 10.02 0.94 -4.44
N ALA A 38 8.71 0.75 -4.24
CA ALA A 38 7.70 0.97 -5.27
C ALA A 38 7.66 2.44 -5.69
N SER A 39 7.71 3.36 -4.73
CA SER A 39 7.78 4.81 -4.98
C SER A 39 9.02 5.20 -5.76
N LEU A 40 10.20 4.68 -5.39
CA LEU A 40 11.47 4.96 -6.09
C LEU A 40 11.51 4.38 -7.52
N SER A 41 10.67 3.40 -7.82
CA SER A 41 10.58 2.77 -9.14
C SER A 41 9.39 3.25 -9.96
N ALA A 42 8.56 4.14 -9.40
CA ALA A 42 7.37 4.65 -10.07
C ALA A 42 7.73 5.58 -11.23
N ARG A 43 6.88 5.56 -12.26
CA ARG A 43 6.92 6.54 -13.35
C ARG A 43 5.84 7.59 -13.11
N PRO A 44 6.07 8.86 -13.50
CA PRO A 44 5.05 9.88 -13.37
C PRO A 44 3.82 9.50 -14.20
N VAL A 45 2.65 9.76 -13.64
CA VAL A 45 1.35 9.53 -14.30
C VAL A 45 0.90 10.75 -15.10
N ALA A 46 1.39 11.92 -14.72
CA ALA A 46 1.17 13.18 -15.43
C ALA A 46 2.34 14.14 -15.15
N SER A 47 2.45 15.18 -15.95
CA SER A 47 3.33 16.32 -15.68
C SER A 47 2.56 17.62 -15.88
N CYS A 48 2.96 18.66 -15.16
CA CYS A 48 2.37 19.98 -15.26
C CYS A 48 3.46 21.06 -15.23
N ILE A 49 3.13 22.24 -15.74
CA ILE A 49 3.99 23.43 -15.65
C ILE A 49 3.25 24.41 -14.76
N VAL A 50 3.94 24.90 -13.73
CA VAL A 50 3.44 25.91 -12.80
C VAL A 50 4.11 27.24 -13.14
N GLU A 51 3.31 28.30 -13.26
CA GLU A 51 3.75 29.68 -13.54
C GLU A 51 3.04 30.61 -12.56
N ASP A 52 3.78 31.56 -11.97
CA ASP A 52 3.30 32.48 -10.92
C ASP A 52 2.66 31.77 -9.69
N GLY A 53 3.14 30.58 -9.36
CA GLY A 53 2.64 29.77 -8.24
C GLY A 53 1.21 29.22 -8.43
N SER A 54 0.61 29.35 -9.62
CA SER A 54 -0.70 28.79 -9.90
C SER A 54 -0.58 27.54 -10.76
N MET A 55 -1.03 26.40 -10.23
CA MET A 55 -1.20 25.19 -11.02
C MET A 55 -2.63 25.21 -11.59
N CYS A 56 -2.76 25.39 -12.91
CA CYS A 56 -4.07 25.31 -13.58
C CYS A 56 -4.52 23.85 -13.70
N THR A 57 -4.82 23.20 -12.57
CA THR A 57 -5.65 21.99 -12.58
C THR A 57 -7.09 22.45 -12.52
N ASP A 58 -7.83 22.20 -13.61
CA ASP A 58 -9.29 22.20 -13.72
C ASP A 58 -10.13 23.43 -13.30
N GLY A 59 -9.59 24.64 -13.27
CA GLY A 59 -10.37 25.88 -13.52
C GLY A 59 -11.52 26.23 -12.56
N PHE A 60 -11.78 25.48 -11.48
CA PHE A 60 -12.82 25.77 -10.51
C PHE A 60 -12.46 25.24 -9.11
N GLY A 61 -11.73 26.03 -8.32
CA GLY A 61 -11.60 25.78 -6.89
C GLY A 61 -10.53 26.64 -6.21
N GLU A 62 -10.94 27.48 -5.26
CA GLU A 62 -10.03 28.06 -4.27
C GLU A 62 -9.50 26.92 -3.39
N TYR A 63 -8.23 26.56 -3.55
CA TYR A 63 -7.56 25.64 -2.65
C TYR A 63 -6.18 26.15 -2.28
N ALA A 64 -6.06 26.45 -0.97
CA ALA A 64 -4.91 26.53 -0.06
C ALA A 64 -3.54 26.98 -0.60
N GLU A 65 -2.90 27.84 0.19
CA GLU A 65 -1.63 28.58 0.02
C GLU A 65 -0.35 27.74 -0.20
N HIS A 66 -0.44 26.55 -0.78
CA HIS A 66 0.70 25.70 -1.13
C HIS A 66 0.91 25.70 -2.66
N SER A 67 1.23 26.87 -3.19
CA SER A 67 1.72 27.00 -4.56
C SER A 67 3.00 26.18 -4.72
N LEU A 68 2.97 25.19 -5.62
CA LEU A 68 4.21 24.60 -6.11
C LEU A 68 5.08 25.71 -6.70
N PRO A 69 6.41 25.64 -6.56
CA PRO A 69 7.30 26.63 -7.16
C PRO A 69 7.17 26.57 -8.68
N ASP A 70 7.47 27.67 -9.36
CA ASP A 70 7.41 27.69 -10.83
C ASP A 70 8.32 26.66 -11.46
N GLY A 71 7.84 26.06 -12.55
CA GLY A 71 8.58 25.06 -13.32
C GLY A 71 7.77 23.80 -13.65
N ALA A 72 8.46 22.84 -14.25
CA ALA A 72 7.88 21.55 -14.60
C ALA A 72 7.86 20.61 -13.39
N HIS A 73 6.70 20.03 -13.10
CA HIS A 73 6.49 19.09 -12.01
C HIS A 73 5.92 17.78 -12.53
N ASP A 74 6.54 16.69 -12.09
CA ASP A 74 6.09 15.33 -12.34
C ASP A 74 5.15 14.89 -11.20
N LEU A 75 3.95 14.44 -11.56
CA LEU A 75 2.94 13.93 -10.65
C LEU A 75 3.00 12.41 -10.62
N TYR A 76 3.12 11.83 -9.42
CA TYR A 76 3.23 10.39 -9.21
C TYR A 76 1.95 9.87 -8.57
N ALA A 77 1.49 8.70 -9.02
CA ALA A 77 0.43 7.99 -8.31
C ALA A 77 0.99 7.45 -6.99
N VAL A 78 0.17 7.50 -5.94
CA VAL A 78 0.48 6.80 -4.69
C VAL A 78 0.59 5.31 -5.02
N PRO A 79 1.71 4.64 -4.65
CA PRO A 79 1.82 3.20 -4.83
C PRO A 79 0.64 2.50 -4.14
N PRO A 80 0.02 1.48 -4.77
CA PRO A 80 -1.06 0.75 -4.12
C PRO A 80 -0.53 0.16 -2.82
N LEU A 81 -1.10 0.54 -1.68
CA LEU A 81 -0.92 -0.21 -0.45
C LEU A 81 -1.41 -1.62 -0.72
N SER A 82 -0.67 -2.62 -0.22
CA SER A 82 -1.05 -4.03 -0.33
C SER A 82 -2.18 -4.33 0.67
N VAL A 83 -3.32 -3.67 0.49
CA VAL A 83 -4.51 -3.87 1.32
C VAL A 83 -5.13 -5.20 0.91
N PRO A 84 -5.42 -6.12 1.86
CA PRO A 84 -6.15 -7.33 1.53
C PRO A 84 -7.48 -6.98 0.83
N PRO A 85 -7.82 -7.69 -0.26
CA PRO A 85 -9.01 -7.40 -1.05
C PRO A 85 -10.27 -7.48 -0.19
N GLU A 86 -11.28 -6.68 -0.52
CA GLU A 86 -12.53 -6.64 0.24
C GLU A 86 -13.33 -7.93 0.09
N GLN A 87 -13.31 -8.54 -1.09
CA GLN A 87 -13.94 -9.83 -1.35
C GLN A 87 -12.92 -10.96 -1.24
N VAL A 88 -13.38 -12.14 -0.80
CA VAL A 88 -12.57 -13.34 -0.77
C VAL A 88 -12.12 -13.68 -2.21
N PRO A 89 -10.81 -13.83 -2.47
CA PRO A 89 -10.35 -14.26 -3.79
C PRO A 89 -10.92 -15.63 -4.15
N GLU A 90 -11.31 -15.83 -5.42
CA GLU A 90 -11.97 -17.06 -5.87
C GLU A 90 -11.19 -18.33 -5.53
N THR A 91 -9.86 -18.29 -5.69
CA THR A 91 -8.98 -19.41 -5.38
C THR A 91 -8.96 -19.73 -3.88
N LEU A 92 -9.09 -18.71 -3.04
CA LEU A 92 -9.07 -18.85 -1.58
C LEU A 92 -10.44 -19.27 -1.04
N ARG A 93 -11.51 -18.81 -1.70
CA ARG A 93 -12.90 -19.20 -1.39
C ARG A 93 -13.04 -20.71 -1.48
N ASP A 94 -12.65 -21.30 -2.60
CA ASP A 94 -12.79 -22.73 -2.85
C ASP A 94 -11.95 -23.53 -1.81
N GLU A 95 -10.75 -23.05 -1.49
CA GLU A 95 -9.90 -23.63 -0.45
C GLU A 95 -10.51 -23.53 0.96
N ILE A 96 -11.17 -22.42 1.31
CA ILE A 96 -11.87 -22.24 2.60
C ILE A 96 -13.04 -23.22 2.70
N ILE A 97 -13.81 -23.38 1.62
CA ILE A 97 -14.94 -24.32 1.56
C ILE A 97 -14.43 -25.75 1.76
N ASP A 98 -13.37 -26.14 1.06
CA ASP A 98 -12.75 -27.46 1.17
C ASP A 98 -12.14 -27.73 2.56
N LEU A 99 -11.54 -26.72 3.21
CA LEU A 99 -11.01 -26.85 4.58
C LEU A 99 -12.11 -27.00 5.63
N CYS A 100 -13.28 -26.40 5.37
CA CYS A 100 -14.45 -26.44 6.23
C CYS A 100 -15.38 -27.62 5.93
N ASP A 101 -14.96 -28.55 5.07
CA ASP A 101 -15.73 -29.71 4.59
C ASP A 101 -16.25 -30.54 5.79
N GLY A 102 -17.52 -30.31 6.13
CA GLY A 102 -18.15 -30.74 7.39
C GLY A 102 -19.13 -29.71 7.98
N TYR A 103 -18.98 -28.44 7.63
CA TYR A 103 -19.96 -27.37 7.82
C TYR A 103 -20.42 -26.89 6.43
N GLU A 104 -21.71 -26.61 6.24
CA GLU A 104 -22.23 -26.02 4.99
C GLU A 104 -21.85 -24.53 4.91
N VAL A 105 -20.55 -24.27 4.80
CA VAL A 105 -19.96 -22.96 4.58
C VAL A 105 -20.02 -22.70 3.08
N GLY A 106 -21.16 -22.22 2.58
CA GLY A 106 -21.27 -21.72 1.21
C GLY A 106 -20.48 -20.43 1.01
N ASP A 107 -20.62 -19.79 -0.16
CA ASP A 107 -19.91 -18.55 -0.50
C ASP A 107 -20.03 -17.45 0.56
N VAL A 108 -21.21 -17.34 1.20
CA VAL A 108 -21.47 -16.38 2.27
C VAL A 108 -20.59 -16.66 3.49
N GLY A 109 -20.46 -17.93 3.89
CA GLY A 109 -19.63 -18.29 5.04
C GLY A 109 -18.12 -18.14 4.76
N ALA A 110 -17.69 -18.41 3.52
CA ALA A 110 -16.31 -18.16 3.11
C ALA A 110 -15.97 -16.66 3.15
N GLN A 111 -16.91 -15.80 2.75
CA GLN A 111 -16.77 -14.35 2.85
C GLN A 111 -16.75 -13.87 4.32
N GLU A 112 -17.60 -14.41 5.19
CA GLU A 112 -17.59 -14.06 6.62
C GLU A 112 -16.26 -14.41 7.30
N ILE A 113 -15.70 -15.59 6.99
CA ILE A 113 -14.37 -16.00 7.47
C ILE A 113 -13.29 -15.06 6.94
N TRP A 114 -13.36 -14.71 5.66
CA TRP A 114 -12.45 -13.75 5.04
C TRP A 114 -12.53 -12.37 5.70
N ASP A 115 -13.73 -11.87 5.98
CA ASP A 115 -13.93 -10.55 6.58
C ASP A 115 -13.31 -10.44 7.98
N VAL A 116 -13.42 -11.51 8.80
CA VAL A 116 -12.77 -11.58 10.11
C VAL A 116 -11.24 -11.62 9.99
N CYS A 117 -10.73 -12.45 9.08
CA CYS A 117 -9.29 -12.53 8.80
C CYS A 117 -8.76 -11.19 8.28
N ARG A 118 -9.47 -10.56 7.35
CA ARG A 118 -9.16 -9.24 6.79
C ARG A 118 -9.18 -8.15 7.86
N ALA A 119 -10.20 -8.12 8.71
CA ALA A 119 -10.28 -7.17 9.81
C ALA A 119 -9.09 -7.33 10.77
N THR A 120 -8.68 -8.56 11.04
CA THR A 120 -7.51 -8.86 11.88
C THR A 120 -6.20 -8.40 11.23
N MET A 121 -6.02 -8.65 9.93
CA MET A 121 -4.87 -8.16 9.14
C MET A 121 -4.82 -6.62 9.13
N LEU A 122 -5.97 -5.95 9.04
CA LEU A 122 -6.06 -4.50 9.05
C LEU A 122 -5.89 -3.88 10.45
N SER A 123 -6.28 -4.59 11.51
CA SER A 123 -6.12 -4.11 12.88
C SER A 123 -4.71 -4.32 13.44
N GLY A 124 -3.84 -5.04 12.73
CA GLY A 124 -2.47 -5.35 13.18
C GLY A 124 -2.44 -6.17 14.48
N VAL A 125 -3.55 -6.83 14.82
CA VAL A 125 -3.69 -7.58 16.09
C VAL A 125 -3.10 -8.96 15.86
N LYS A 126 -1.96 -9.24 16.50
CA LYS A 126 -1.35 -10.56 16.54
C LYS A 126 -2.21 -11.52 17.40
N PRO A 127 -2.43 -12.78 16.99
CA PRO A 127 -3.00 -13.81 17.87
C PRO A 127 -2.05 -14.15 19.03
#